data_AF-A0A968MYB4-F1
#
_entry.id   AF-A0A968MYB4-F1
#
_cell.length_a   1.000
_cell.length_b   1.000
_cell.length_c   1.000
_cell.angle_alpha   90.00
_cell.angle_beta   90.00
_cell.angle_gamma   90.00
#
_symmetry.space_group_name_H-M   'P 1'
#
loop_
_entity.id
_entity.type
_entity.pdbx_description
1 polymer ?
#
loop_
_entity_poly.entity_id
_entity_poly.type
_entity_poly.pdbx_seq_one_letter_code
_entity_poly.pdbx_strand_id
1 'polypeptide(L)'
;MIPVFILILITFQAFRYSLPEEEAKIRFTTNDSVLKNIYNRAVELAYENIVDYGSRKVMIEGAKYRSIWLETQPMAGYMFAKQNLEIGRNNIEIFMDYQREDGRLPGVIYNRNGKVEPNYCQFQGLCFPMPAFELYFLLTGIKHI
;
A
#
# COMPACT_ATOMS: atom_id res chain seq x y z
N MET A 1 -50.35 -21.36 -19.79
CA MET A 1 -50.00 -20.49 -18.65
C MET A 1 -48.56 -20.84 -18.27
N ILE A 2 -47.59 -20.01 -18.62
CA ILE A 2 -46.16 -20.22 -18.32
C ILE A 2 -45.75 -19.07 -17.40
N PRO A 3 -45.16 -19.31 -16.21
CA PRO A 3 -44.75 -18.22 -15.35
C PRO A 3 -43.43 -17.64 -15.87
N VAL A 4 -43.45 -16.34 -16.18
CA VAL A 4 -42.26 -15.56 -16.48
C VAL A 4 -41.61 -15.17 -15.16
N PHE A 5 -40.46 -15.76 -14.85
CA PHE A 5 -39.60 -15.30 -13.76
C PHE A 5 -38.74 -14.14 -14.26
N ILE A 6 -39.03 -12.93 -13.77
CA ILE A 6 -38.18 -11.75 -13.99
C ILE A 6 -37.04 -11.81 -12.99
N LEU A 7 -35.82 -12.10 -13.48
CA LEU A 7 -34.60 -12.03 -12.69
C LEU A 7 -34.13 -10.56 -12.67
N ILE A 8 -34.36 -9.85 -11.56
CA ILE A 8 -33.80 -8.51 -11.35
C ILE A 8 -32.34 -8.68 -10.91
N LEU A 9 -31.41 -8.54 -11.86
CA LEU A 9 -29.99 -8.37 -11.58
C LEU A 9 -29.77 -6.97 -10.99
N ILE A 10 -29.77 -6.87 -9.67
CA ILE A 10 -29.27 -5.67 -8.97
C ILE A 10 -27.75 -5.72 -9.10
N THR A 11 -27.21 -5.10 -10.14
CA THR A 11 -25.79 -4.81 -10.22
C THR A 11 -25.49 -3.74 -9.17
N PHE A 12 -24.91 -4.13 -8.03
CA PHE A 12 -24.22 -3.18 -7.18
C PHE A 12 -23.09 -2.61 -8.03
N GLN A 13 -23.26 -1.36 -8.46
CA GLN A 13 -22.17 -0.58 -9.04
C GLN A 13 -21.19 -0.34 -7.89
N ALA A 14 -20.28 -1.30 -7.68
CA ALA A 14 -19.17 -1.15 -6.76
C ALA A 14 -18.51 0.18 -7.11
N PHE A 15 -18.56 1.12 -6.16
CA PHE A 15 -18.07 2.48 -6.29
C PHE A 15 -16.68 2.43 -6.96
N ARG A 16 -16.60 2.77 -8.26
CA ARG A 16 -15.32 2.92 -8.95
C ARG A 16 -14.82 4.31 -8.61
N TYR A 17 -14.10 4.40 -7.49
CA TYR A 17 -13.23 5.55 -7.28
C TYR A 17 -12.08 5.43 -8.29
N SER A 18 -12.07 6.32 -9.28
CA SER A 18 -10.90 6.51 -10.13
C SER A 18 -9.85 7.26 -9.31
N LEU A 19 -8.67 6.67 -9.15
CA LEU A 19 -7.50 7.38 -8.65
C LEU A 19 -7.35 8.69 -9.45
N PRO A 20 -7.03 9.83 -8.82
CA PRO A 20 -6.76 11.06 -9.57
C PRO A 20 -5.72 10.77 -10.66
N GLU A 21 -6.00 11.16 -11.91
CA GLU A 21 -5.09 10.94 -13.05
C GLU A 21 -3.72 11.59 -12.84
N GLU A 22 -3.63 12.61 -11.99
CA GLU A 22 -2.37 13.23 -11.61
C GLU A 22 -1.93 12.73 -10.23
N GLU A 23 -0.81 11.99 -10.20
CA GLU A 23 0.00 11.80 -9.00
C GLU A 23 0.15 13.15 -8.30
N ALA A 24 -0.36 13.27 -7.07
CA ALA A 24 -0.25 14.52 -6.32
C ALA A 24 1.24 14.81 -6.06
N LYS A 25 1.80 15.74 -6.83
CA LYS A 25 3.19 16.19 -6.66
C LYS A 25 3.30 16.97 -5.36
N ILE A 26 3.55 16.27 -4.25
CA ILE A 26 3.86 16.91 -2.97
C ILE A 26 5.10 17.77 -3.14
N ARG A 27 4.99 19.04 -2.74
CA ARG A 27 6.09 20.02 -2.78
C ARG A 27 6.43 20.44 -1.35
N PHE A 28 7.73 20.43 -1.06
CA PHE A 28 8.30 20.99 0.16
C PHE A 28 9.24 22.15 -0.20
N THR A 29 9.07 23.29 0.47
CA THR A 29 9.82 24.51 0.25
C THR A 29 10.33 25.07 1.57
N THR A 30 11.60 25.49 1.60
CA THR A 30 12.25 26.14 2.74
C THR A 30 13.39 27.01 2.24
N ASN A 31 13.77 28.04 3.01
CA ASN A 31 14.96 28.86 2.75
C ASN A 31 16.24 28.24 3.36
N ASP A 32 16.10 27.21 4.20
CA ASP A 32 17.23 26.44 4.74
C ASP A 32 17.74 25.45 3.68
N SER A 33 18.94 25.70 3.16
CA SER A 33 19.54 24.86 2.12
C SER A 33 19.87 23.45 2.59
N VAL A 34 20.23 23.26 3.87
CA VAL A 34 20.53 21.95 4.44
C VAL A 34 19.26 21.12 4.51
N LEU A 35 18.18 21.68 5.05
CA LEU A 35 16.90 21.01 5.13
C LEU A 35 16.33 20.69 3.74
N LYS A 36 16.50 21.60 2.78
CA LYS A 36 16.10 21.35 1.39
C LYS A 36 16.85 20.17 0.78
N ASN A 37 18.16 20.08 1.01
CA ASN A 37 18.98 18.98 0.51
C ASN A 37 18.62 17.64 1.17
N ILE A 38 18.37 17.62 2.49
CA ILE A 38 17.90 16.43 3.22
C ILE A 38 16.58 15.94 2.63
N TYR A 39 15.62 16.84 2.45
CA TYR A 39 14.33 16.48 1.85
C TYR A 39 14.50 15.91 0.44
N ASN A 40 15.25 16.59 -0.42
CA ASN A 40 15.47 16.15 -1.80
C ASN A 40 16.10 14.75 -1.83
N ARG A 41 17.13 14.50 -1.00
CA ARG A 41 17.77 13.18 -0.92
C ARG A 41 16.84 12.11 -0.35
N ALA A 42 16.01 12.44 0.64
CA ALA A 42 15.03 11.51 1.19
C ALA A 42 13.98 11.10 0.15
N VAL A 43 13.54 12.05 -0.69
CA VAL A 43 12.62 11.76 -1.80
C VAL A 43 13.27 10.83 -2.82
N GLU A 44 14.51 11.11 -3.25
CA GLU A 44 15.25 10.22 -4.17
C GLU A 44 15.35 8.80 -3.62
N LEU A 45 15.78 8.67 -2.35
CA LEU A 45 15.89 7.38 -1.67
C LEU A 45 14.55 6.65 -1.55
N ALA A 46 13.44 7.37 -1.32
CA ALA A 46 12.11 6.77 -1.27
C ALA A 46 11.71 6.18 -2.63
N TYR A 47 12.01 6.86 -3.74
CA TYR A 47 11.79 6.32 -5.08
C TYR A 47 12.69 5.11 -5.40
N GLU A 48 13.95 5.12 -4.96
CA GLU A 48 14.88 3.98 -5.08
C GLU A 48 14.37 2.72 -4.33
N ASN A 49 13.50 2.90 -3.34
CA ASN A 49 12.90 1.81 -2.57
C ASN A 49 11.66 1.19 -3.23
N ILE A 50 11.23 1.66 -4.40
CA ILE A 50 10.11 1.06 -5.13
C ILE A 50 10.63 -0.12 -5.95
N VAL A 51 10.10 -1.30 -5.70
CA VAL A 51 10.53 -2.55 -6.34
C VAL A 51 9.33 -3.37 -6.81
N ASP A 52 9.58 -4.26 -7.76
CA ASP A 52 8.59 -5.23 -8.22
C ASP A 52 8.49 -6.41 -7.23
N TYR A 53 7.26 -6.77 -6.86
CA TYR A 53 6.89 -7.93 -6.06
C TYR A 53 5.78 -8.68 -6.79
N GLY A 54 6.17 -9.66 -7.61
CA GLY A 54 5.22 -10.34 -8.50
C GLY A 54 4.61 -9.34 -9.50
N SER A 55 3.28 -9.19 -9.48
CA SER A 55 2.54 -8.28 -10.35
C SER A 55 2.39 -6.86 -9.79
N ARG A 56 2.89 -6.58 -8.58
CA ARG A 56 2.72 -5.29 -7.89
C ARG A 56 4.04 -4.55 -7.76
N LYS A 57 3.97 -3.22 -7.75
CA LYS A 57 5.04 -2.36 -7.23
C LYS A 57 4.80 -2.05 -5.76
N VAL A 58 5.83 -2.17 -4.94
CA VAL A 58 5.78 -1.91 -3.49
C VAL A 58 6.99 -1.10 -3.06
N MET A 59 6.87 -0.35 -1.97
CA MET A 59 8.01 0.23 -1.29
C MET A 59 8.60 -0.76 -0.28
N ILE A 60 9.92 -0.94 -0.27
CA ILE A 60 10.67 -1.71 0.73
C ILE A 60 11.35 -0.79 1.75
N GLU A 61 11.87 -1.35 2.84
CA GLU A 61 12.64 -0.61 3.85
C GLU A 61 13.90 0.06 3.26
N GLY A 62 14.39 -0.50 2.15
CA GLY A 62 15.45 0.08 1.33
C GLY A 62 16.84 -0.47 1.60
N ALA A 63 17.84 0.28 1.15
CA ALA A 63 19.25 -0.10 1.19
C ALA A 63 19.51 -1.49 0.58
N LYS A 64 19.97 -2.46 1.37
CA LYS A 64 20.26 -3.84 0.94
C LYS A 64 19.11 -4.81 1.23
N TYR A 65 18.07 -4.38 1.93
CA TYR A 65 16.91 -5.23 2.20
C TYR A 65 16.08 -5.39 0.93
N ARG A 66 15.53 -6.59 0.73
CA ARG A 66 14.71 -6.93 -0.45
C ARG A 66 13.37 -7.56 -0.03
N SER A 67 13.16 -7.71 1.26
CA SER A 67 11.93 -8.22 1.86
C SER A 67 10.96 -7.08 2.15
N ILE A 68 9.68 -7.41 2.24
CA ILE A 68 8.68 -6.53 2.86
C ILE A 68 8.32 -7.10 4.23
N TRP A 69 8.38 -6.25 5.25
CA TRP A 69 8.14 -6.53 6.65
C TRP A 69 6.83 -5.89 7.09
N LEU A 70 6.00 -6.67 7.78
CA LEU A 70 4.72 -6.19 8.30
C LEU A 70 4.89 -5.00 9.26
N GLU A 71 6.03 -4.92 9.94
CA GLU A 71 6.34 -3.86 10.89
C GLU A 71 6.48 -2.48 10.23
N THR A 72 7.11 -2.42 9.05
CA THR A 72 7.55 -1.13 8.46
C THR A 72 6.82 -0.78 7.17
N GLN A 73 6.43 -1.76 6.36
CA GLN A 73 5.88 -1.49 5.02
C GLN A 73 4.48 -0.92 4.98
N PRO A 74 3.54 -1.28 5.87
CA PRO A 74 2.25 -0.59 5.97
C PRO A 74 2.41 0.91 6.20
N MET A 75 3.29 1.31 7.12
CA MET A 75 3.59 2.71 7.41
C MET A 75 4.28 3.40 6.23
N ALA A 76 5.29 2.77 5.62
CA ALA A 76 6.00 3.34 4.47
C ALA A 76 5.05 3.58 3.29
N GLY A 77 4.18 2.62 2.98
CA GLY A 77 3.15 2.74 1.96
C GLY A 77 2.19 3.89 2.25
N TYR A 78 1.68 3.98 3.47
CA TYR A 78 0.80 5.09 3.87
C TYR A 78 1.49 6.47 3.77
N MET A 79 2.72 6.59 4.26
CA MET A 79 3.50 7.83 4.14
C MET A 79 3.68 8.27 2.68
N PHE A 80 3.88 7.32 1.76
CA PHE A 80 4.07 7.58 0.34
C PHE A 80 2.76 7.66 -0.46
N ALA A 81 1.61 7.30 0.14
CA ALA A 81 0.33 7.21 -0.56
C ALA A 81 -0.14 8.54 -1.16
N LYS A 82 0.31 9.66 -0.60
CA LYS A 82 0.02 10.99 -1.16
C LYS A 82 0.86 11.32 -2.40
N GLN A 83 1.97 10.65 -2.63
CA GLN A 83 2.75 10.74 -3.87
C GLN A 83 2.25 9.73 -4.89
N ASN A 84 2.06 8.48 -4.45
CA ASN A 84 1.53 7.42 -5.29
C ASN A 84 0.63 6.50 -4.47
N LEU A 85 -0.68 6.63 -4.70
CA LEU A 85 -1.72 5.95 -3.95
C LEU A 85 -1.76 4.44 -4.25
N GLU A 86 -1.33 4.02 -5.44
CA GLU A 86 -1.22 2.60 -5.81
C GLU A 86 -0.12 1.90 -5.01
N ILE A 87 1.06 2.50 -4.87
CA ILE A 87 2.13 1.96 -4.02
C ILE A 87 1.66 1.82 -2.57
N GLY A 88 1.00 2.86 -2.03
CA GLY A 88 0.43 2.81 -0.70
C GLY A 88 -0.54 1.64 -0.52
N ARG A 89 -1.45 1.44 -1.49
CA ARG A 89 -2.39 0.31 -1.53
C ARG A 89 -1.68 -1.03 -1.59
N ASN A 90 -0.72 -1.19 -2.49
CA ASN A 90 0.02 -2.43 -2.67
C ASN A 90 0.79 -2.83 -1.41
N ASN A 91 1.34 -1.86 -0.66
CA ASN A 91 2.03 -2.11 0.60
C ASN A 91 1.12 -2.61 1.74
N ILE A 92 -0.20 -2.43 1.64
CA ILE A 92 -1.20 -2.98 2.57
C ILE A 92 -1.75 -4.31 2.04
N GLU A 93 -2.28 -4.31 0.81
CA GLU A 93 -3.00 -5.46 0.23
C GLU A 93 -2.11 -6.69 0.08
N ILE A 94 -0.79 -6.52 -0.12
CA ILE A 94 0.11 -7.66 -0.22
C ILE A 94 0.15 -8.51 1.05
N PHE A 95 -0.08 -7.93 2.23
CA PHE A 95 -0.20 -8.73 3.46
C PHE A 95 -1.58 -9.36 3.60
N MET A 96 -2.63 -8.66 3.16
CA MET A 96 -4.01 -9.16 3.21
C MET A 96 -4.22 -10.38 2.32
N ASP A 97 -3.61 -10.40 1.13
CA ASP A 97 -3.70 -11.54 0.20
C ASP A 97 -3.13 -12.84 0.77
N TYR A 98 -2.21 -12.73 1.73
CA TYR A 98 -1.60 -13.86 2.43
C TYR A 98 -2.08 -13.95 3.88
N GLN A 99 -3.20 -13.33 4.23
CA GLN A 99 -3.82 -13.57 5.53
C GLN A 99 -4.28 -15.03 5.62
N ARG A 100 -3.91 -15.71 6.69
CA ARG A 100 -4.38 -17.07 6.99
C ARG A 100 -5.85 -17.05 7.45
N GLU A 101 -6.50 -18.20 7.41
CA GLU A 101 -7.88 -18.39 7.90
C GLU A 101 -8.05 -18.02 9.39
N ASP A 102 -7.00 -18.16 10.20
CA ASP A 102 -6.97 -17.76 11.61
C ASP A 102 -6.74 -16.24 11.81
N GLY A 103 -6.72 -15.47 10.72
CA GLY A 103 -6.50 -14.03 10.72
C GLY A 103 -5.03 -13.61 10.80
N ARG A 104 -4.08 -14.56 10.93
CA ARG A 104 -2.65 -14.22 11.04
C ARG A 104 -2.09 -13.72 9.70
N LEU A 105 -1.53 -12.52 9.74
CA LEU A 105 -0.75 -11.94 8.63
C LEU A 105 0.69 -12.48 8.64
N PRO A 106 1.37 -12.56 7.48
CA PRO A 106 2.79 -12.86 7.46
C PRO A 106 3.59 -11.69 8.04
N GLY A 107 4.58 -11.99 8.89
CA GLY A 107 5.45 -10.95 9.46
C GLY A 107 6.49 -10.43 8.47
N VAL A 108 6.81 -11.24 7.46
CA VAL A 108 7.63 -10.86 6.30
C VAL A 108 7.14 -11.59 5.07
N ILE A 109 7.26 -10.95 3.91
CA ILE A 109 7.10 -11.61 2.62
C ILE A 109 8.41 -11.41 1.86
N TYR A 110 9.00 -12.51 1.40
CA TYR A 110 10.24 -12.52 0.64
C TYR A 110 9.96 -12.45 -0.86
N ASN A 111 10.89 -11.84 -1.60
CA ASN A 111 10.99 -11.96 -3.05
C ASN A 111 12.22 -12.82 -3.32
N ARG A 112 11.97 -14.09 -3.65
CA ARG A 112 13.02 -15.05 -4.00
C ARG A 112 12.89 -15.36 -5.48
N ASN A 113 13.78 -14.78 -6.29
CA ASN A 113 13.80 -14.98 -7.75
C ASN A 113 12.46 -14.61 -8.42
N GLY A 114 11.84 -13.49 -8.01
CA GLY A 114 10.55 -13.04 -8.53
C GLY A 114 9.34 -13.73 -7.91
N LYS A 115 9.55 -14.74 -7.06
CA LYS A 115 8.48 -15.44 -6.35
C LYS A 115 8.23 -14.78 -4.99
N VAL A 116 6.96 -14.47 -4.76
CA VAL A 116 6.44 -13.95 -3.49
C VAL A 116 6.27 -15.11 -2.51
N GLU A 117 6.99 -15.07 -1.38
CA GLU A 117 6.99 -16.14 -0.37
C GLU A 117 6.67 -15.58 1.03
N PRO A 118 5.44 -15.74 1.55
CA PRO A 118 5.07 -15.28 2.88
C PRO A 118 5.72 -16.14 3.98
N ASN A 119 6.14 -15.51 5.07
CA ASN A 119 6.66 -16.18 6.26
C ASN A 119 6.02 -15.59 7.52
N TYR A 120 5.66 -16.48 8.45
CA TYR A 120 4.83 -16.17 9.60
C TYR A 120 5.59 -16.29 10.92
N CYS A 121 6.89 -16.60 10.91
CA CYS A 121 7.67 -16.83 12.12
C CYS A 121 7.92 -15.55 12.94
N GLN A 122 7.90 -14.39 12.28
CA GLN A 122 8.10 -13.10 12.93
C GLN A 122 6.81 -12.67 13.64
N PHE A 123 6.95 -12.25 14.90
CA PHE A 123 5.86 -11.75 15.73
C PHE A 123 5.79 -10.22 15.81
N GLN A 124 6.62 -9.52 15.03
CA GLN A 124 6.67 -8.07 15.00
C GLN A 124 5.50 -7.54 14.16
N GLY A 125 4.62 -6.73 14.75
CA GLY A 125 3.51 -6.13 14.03
C GLY A 125 2.70 -5.17 14.89
N LEU A 126 3.20 -3.96 15.14
CA LEU A 126 2.49 -2.97 15.93
C LEU A 126 1.68 -1.95 15.11
N CYS A 127 1.79 -1.94 13.78
CA CYS A 127 1.22 -0.85 12.99
C CYS A 127 0.62 -1.27 11.63
N PHE A 128 -0.04 -2.42 11.52
CA PHE A 128 -0.83 -2.74 10.31
C PHE A 128 -2.20 -2.05 10.28
N PRO A 129 -3.04 -2.12 11.35
CA PRO A 129 -4.42 -1.65 11.28
C PRO A 129 -4.56 -0.15 11.02
N MET A 130 -3.71 0.69 11.62
CA MET A 130 -3.81 2.14 11.50
C MET A 130 -3.49 2.63 10.07
N PRO A 131 -2.33 2.30 9.47
CA PRO A 131 -2.05 2.66 8.07
C PRO A 131 -3.10 2.11 7.09
N ALA A 132 -3.60 0.88 7.31
CA ALA A 132 -4.65 0.31 6.47
C ALA A 132 -5.96 1.11 6.57
N PHE A 133 -6.35 1.50 7.78
CA PHE A 133 -7.54 2.31 8.03
C PHE A 133 -7.42 3.71 7.43
N GLU A 134 -6.31 4.41 7.66
CA GLU A 134 -6.10 5.75 7.10
C GLU A 134 -6.05 5.72 5.56
N LEU A 135 -5.40 4.70 4.99
CA LEU A 135 -5.35 4.51 3.55
C LEU A 135 -6.73 4.24 2.93
N TYR A 136 -7.62 3.54 3.63
CA TYR A 136 -9.01 3.37 3.18
C TYR A 136 -9.71 4.71 2.95
N PHE A 137 -9.51 5.70 3.82
CA PHE A 137 -10.06 7.05 3.61
C PHE A 137 -9.38 7.78 2.46
N LEU A 138 -8.06 7.65 2.31
CA LEU A 138 -7.33 8.20 1.16
C LEU A 138 -7.82 7.62 -0.17
N LEU A 139 -8.11 6.32 -0.20
CA LEU A 139 -8.61 5.61 -1.37
C LEU A 139 -10.07 5.92 -1.71
N THR A 140 -10.89 6.29 -0.73
CA THR A 140 -12.32 6.55 -0.94
C THR A 140 -12.64 8.04 -1.05
N GLY A 141 -11.70 8.92 -0.70
CA GLY A 141 -11.91 10.37 -0.67
C GLY A 141 -12.83 10.84 0.46
N ILE A 142 -13.20 9.96 1.39
CA ILE A 142 -14.04 10.29 2.55
C ILE A 142 -13.15 11.03 3.56
N LYS A 143 -13.51 12.26 3.93
CA LYS A 143 -12.79 13.01 4.98
C LYS A 143 -13.20 12.48 6.36
N HIS A 144 -12.25 12.42 7.30
CA HIS A 144 -12.53 12.13 8.71
C HIS A 144 -13.65 13.05 9.23
N ILE A 145 -14.63 12.47 9.91
CA ILE A 145 -15.70 13.17 10.63
C ILE A 145 -15.09 13.94 11.81
#